data_AF-A0A942F7C6-F1
#
_entry.id   AF-A0A942F7C6-F1
#
_cell.length_a   1.000
_cell.length_b   1.000
_cell.length_c   1.000
_cell.angle_alpha   90.00
_cell.angle_beta   90.00
_cell.angle_gamma   90.00
#
_symmetry.space_group_name_H-M   'P 1'
#
loop_
_entity.id
_entity.type
_entity.pdbx_description
1 polymer ?
#
loop_
_entity_poly.entity_id
_entity_poly.type
_entity_poly.pdbx_seq_one_letter_code
_entity_poly.pdbx_strand_id
1 'polypeptide(L)'
;MHIEARFYETYELCAVVDAVLTKRIDHLIKLEGFSCDDQWAAWVQPYTQYSVFHQFIEFIVRNVHGEQAEAVDMAERKGVEAAFADIPAVLDDLKPEKLPIEAAFDRYGIDYQSFGEFLGDSGRRFQNADEDDIYEFMNEIRLSEAYVKLLDQMVKEVFHVLFQNRSLLLAFNEYISDILSNARLDDTEDLDLSRFISGGVLRRVRPPVWAQRAVFFRDRGRCVLCDQDLSGLTNLANVENYGKRPAIPLLRAAA
;
A
#
# COMPACT_ATOMS: atom_id res chain seq x y z
N MET A 1 -9.26 17.70 2.26
CA MET A 1 -8.58 16.52 2.81
C MET A 1 -7.14 16.94 3.06
N HIS A 2 -6.80 17.25 4.31
CA HIS A 2 -5.42 17.53 4.71
C HIS A 2 -4.79 16.18 5.08
N ILE A 3 -3.83 15.71 4.29
CA ILE A 3 -2.95 14.60 4.68
C ILE A 3 -1.80 15.27 5.42
N GLU A 4 -1.66 15.02 6.73
CA GLU A 4 -0.44 15.34 7.46
C GLU A 4 0.55 14.20 7.17
N ALA A 5 1.41 14.39 6.17
CA ALA A 5 2.33 13.35 5.74
C ALA A 5 3.47 13.20 6.77
N ARG A 6 3.50 12.07 7.48
CA ARG A 6 4.53 11.75 8.47
C ARG A 6 5.49 10.65 8.01
N PHE A 7 5.32 10.17 6.76
CA PHE A 7 6.17 9.25 6.00
C PHE A 7 7.09 8.40 6.86
N TYR A 8 6.61 7.21 7.23
CA TYR A 8 7.39 6.17 7.90
C TYR A 8 7.37 4.92 7.03
N GLU A 9 8.55 4.41 6.65
CA GLU A 9 8.75 3.25 5.75
C GLU A 9 8.02 3.34 4.39
N THR A 10 7.41 4.49 4.06
CA THR A 10 6.53 4.65 2.89
C THR A 10 7.24 4.31 1.58
N TYR A 11 8.50 4.72 1.42
CA TYR A 11 9.28 4.43 0.21
C TYR A 11 9.70 2.96 0.12
N GLU A 12 9.97 2.32 1.25
CA GLU A 12 10.27 0.89 1.30
C GLU A 12 9.02 0.09 0.91
N LEU A 13 7.86 0.44 1.47
CA LEU A 13 6.57 -0.13 1.07
C LEU A 13 6.27 0.11 -0.41
N CYS A 14 6.56 1.30 -0.95
CA CYS A 14 6.44 1.56 -2.38
C CYS A 14 7.33 0.63 -3.21
N ALA A 15 8.57 0.40 -2.77
CA ALA A 15 9.50 -0.51 -3.44
C ALA A 15 9.03 -1.97 -3.36
N VAL A 16 8.46 -2.40 -2.23
CA VAL A 16 7.85 -3.72 -2.08
C VAL A 16 6.66 -3.87 -3.05
N VAL A 17 5.76 -2.89 -3.11
CA VAL A 17 4.63 -2.92 -4.05
C VAL A 17 5.10 -3.00 -5.50
N ASP A 18 6.09 -2.19 -5.89
CA ASP A 18 6.68 -2.22 -7.24
C ASP A 18 7.33 -3.58 -7.56
N ALA A 19 8.10 -4.14 -6.61
CA ALA A 19 8.73 -5.43 -6.76
C ALA A 19 7.70 -6.56 -6.92
N VAL A 20 6.65 -6.58 -6.10
CA VAL A 20 5.58 -7.57 -6.16
C VAL A 20 4.84 -7.51 -7.51
N LEU A 21 4.54 -6.31 -8.01
CA LEU A 21 3.82 -6.15 -9.28
C LEU A 21 4.69 -6.41 -10.52
N THR A 22 5.99 -6.15 -10.43
CA THR A 22 6.92 -6.33 -11.56
C THR A 22 7.43 -7.78 -11.64
N LYS A 23 7.63 -8.44 -10.49
CA LYS A 23 8.12 -9.82 -10.38
C LYS A 23 7.04 -10.77 -9.86
N ARG A 24 5.87 -10.76 -10.49
CA ARG A 24 4.68 -11.50 -9.99
C ARG A 24 4.92 -13.00 -9.80
N ILE A 25 5.71 -13.63 -10.67
CA ILE A 25 6.01 -15.07 -10.58
C ILE A 25 6.76 -15.39 -9.29
N ASP A 26 7.74 -14.56 -8.90
CA ASP A 26 8.54 -14.75 -7.70
C ASP A 26 7.71 -14.57 -6.42
N HIS A 27 6.57 -13.87 -6.53
CA HIS A 27 5.68 -13.53 -5.43
C HIS A 27 4.31 -14.22 -5.53
N LEU A 28 4.18 -15.29 -6.34
CA LEU A 28 2.89 -15.91 -6.63
C LEU A 28 2.14 -16.35 -5.36
N ILE A 29 2.82 -17.02 -4.43
CA ILE A 29 2.23 -17.48 -3.16
C ILE A 29 1.74 -16.29 -2.32
N LYS A 30 2.54 -15.20 -2.28
CA LYS A 30 2.13 -13.98 -1.57
C LYS A 30 0.92 -13.33 -2.24
N LEU A 31 0.84 -13.34 -3.57
CA LEU A 31 -0.26 -12.75 -4.33
C LEU A 31 -1.55 -13.57 -4.26
N GLU A 32 -1.46 -14.89 -4.12
CA GLU A 32 -2.61 -15.78 -4.00
C GLU A 32 -3.54 -15.36 -2.86
N GLY A 33 -2.98 -14.98 -1.71
CA GLY A 33 -3.76 -14.51 -0.56
C GLY A 33 -4.59 -13.24 -0.81
N PHE A 34 -4.25 -12.44 -1.83
CA PHE A 34 -5.03 -11.25 -2.19
C PHE A 34 -6.28 -11.56 -3.01
N SER A 35 -6.22 -12.58 -3.88
CA SER A 35 -7.31 -12.93 -4.80
C SER A 35 -8.07 -14.19 -4.42
N CYS A 36 -7.65 -14.90 -3.35
CA CYS A 36 -8.33 -16.09 -2.85
C CYS A 36 -9.76 -15.80 -2.39
N ASP A 37 -10.60 -16.84 -2.38
CA ASP A 37 -11.97 -16.85 -1.81
C ASP A 37 -12.94 -15.85 -2.44
N ASP A 38 -12.87 -15.69 -3.76
CA ASP A 38 -13.79 -14.85 -4.55
C ASP A 38 -13.88 -13.38 -4.11
N GLN A 39 -12.84 -12.89 -3.43
CA GLN A 39 -12.71 -11.46 -3.04
C GLN A 39 -12.83 -10.51 -4.23
N TRP A 40 -12.51 -10.99 -5.44
CA TRP A 40 -12.64 -10.25 -6.69
C TRP A 40 -14.07 -9.76 -6.97
N ALA A 41 -15.10 -10.42 -6.42
CA ALA A 41 -16.50 -10.01 -6.58
C ALA A 41 -16.77 -8.60 -6.03
N ALA A 42 -16.08 -8.21 -4.94
CA ALA A 42 -16.21 -6.88 -4.34
C ALA A 42 -15.57 -5.76 -5.20
N TRP A 43 -14.67 -6.11 -6.12
CA TRP A 43 -13.91 -5.16 -6.94
C TRP A 43 -14.70 -4.59 -8.13
N VAL A 44 -15.86 -5.18 -8.43
CA VAL A 44 -16.69 -4.85 -9.60
C VAL A 44 -17.35 -3.46 -9.46
N GLN A 45 -17.44 -2.93 -8.24
CA GLN A 45 -18.07 -1.64 -8.00
C GLN A 45 -17.24 -0.48 -8.60
N PRO A 46 -17.83 0.34 -9.50
CA PRO A 46 -17.08 1.37 -10.19
C PRO A 46 -16.84 2.59 -9.29
N TYR A 47 -15.59 3.08 -9.29
CA TYR A 47 -15.18 4.33 -8.66
C TYR A 47 -15.59 4.44 -7.17
N THR A 48 -15.21 3.45 -6.37
CA THR A 48 -15.18 3.60 -4.91
C THR A 48 -14.05 4.56 -4.50
N GLN A 49 -14.25 5.32 -3.42
CA GLN A 49 -13.18 6.18 -2.90
C GLN A 49 -12.01 5.35 -2.37
N TYR A 50 -12.33 4.24 -1.68
CA TYR A 50 -11.37 3.20 -1.34
C TYR A 50 -11.29 2.19 -2.49
N SER A 51 -10.45 2.52 -3.47
CA SER A 51 -10.23 1.69 -4.67
C SER A 51 -9.58 0.33 -4.34
N VAL A 52 -9.68 -0.62 -5.28
CA VAL A 52 -9.00 -1.93 -5.22
C VAL A 52 -7.48 -1.77 -5.03
N PHE A 53 -6.89 -0.69 -5.55
CA PHE A 53 -5.48 -0.41 -5.33
C PHE A 53 -5.16 -0.05 -3.88
N HIS A 54 -6.07 0.60 -3.14
CA HIS A 54 -5.88 0.80 -1.69
C HIS A 54 -5.95 -0.53 -0.95
N GLN A 55 -6.91 -1.40 -1.30
CA GLN A 55 -7.01 -2.75 -0.72
C GLN A 55 -5.73 -3.56 -0.97
N PHE A 56 -5.16 -3.46 -2.17
CA PHE A 56 -3.89 -4.11 -2.50
C PHE A 56 -2.72 -3.56 -1.68
N ILE A 57 -2.62 -2.23 -1.54
CA ILE A 57 -1.58 -1.62 -0.70
C ILE A 57 -1.76 -2.08 0.75
N GLU A 58 -2.98 -2.06 1.28
CA GLU A 58 -3.27 -2.53 2.63
C GLU A 58 -2.86 -3.98 2.84
N PHE A 59 -3.16 -4.85 1.87
CA PHE A 59 -2.72 -6.24 1.85
C PHE A 59 -1.19 -6.35 1.95
N ILE A 60 -0.45 -5.58 1.14
CA ILE A 60 1.02 -5.58 1.19
C ILE A 60 1.54 -5.08 2.54
N VAL A 61 1.00 -3.99 3.08
CA VAL A 61 1.41 -3.44 4.38
C VAL A 61 1.17 -4.46 5.51
N ARG A 62 0.01 -5.14 5.52
CA ARG A 62 -0.29 -6.18 6.51
C ARG A 62 0.70 -7.36 6.45
N ASN A 63 1.08 -7.79 5.26
CA ASN A 63 2.09 -8.83 5.08
C ASN A 63 3.46 -8.37 5.56
N VAL A 64 3.89 -7.16 5.21
CA VAL A 64 5.17 -6.60 5.68
C VAL A 64 5.22 -6.54 7.21
N HIS A 65 4.15 -6.08 7.87
CA HIS A 65 4.10 -6.11 9.35
C HIS A 65 4.16 -7.53 9.92
N GLY A 66 3.57 -8.52 9.24
CA GLY A 66 3.68 -9.93 9.62
C GLY A 66 5.11 -10.46 9.49
N GLU A 67 5.74 -10.24 8.34
CA GLU A 67 7.12 -10.64 8.07
C GLU A 67 8.11 -9.95 9.03
N GLN A 68 7.89 -8.68 9.34
CA GLN A 68 8.69 -7.94 10.33
C GLN A 68 8.56 -8.53 11.74
N ALA A 69 7.37 -9.00 12.11
CA ALA A 69 7.15 -9.64 13.42
C ALA A 69 7.80 -11.03 13.48
N GLU A 70 7.68 -11.83 12.42
CA GLU A 70 8.33 -13.15 12.31
C GLU A 70 9.86 -13.05 12.26
N ALA A 71 10.40 -11.95 11.72
CA ALA A 71 11.84 -11.71 11.67
C ALA A 71 12.44 -11.25 13.02
N VAL A 72 11.63 -11.07 14.06
CA VAL A 72 12.13 -10.65 15.38
C VAL A 72 12.85 -11.81 16.07
N ASP A 73 14.16 -11.66 16.25
CA ASP A 73 14.95 -12.59 17.05
C ASP A 73 14.89 -12.19 18.54
N MET A 74 14.12 -12.96 19.31
CA MET A 74 14.00 -12.76 20.76
C MET A 74 15.30 -13.09 21.52
N ALA A 75 16.12 -14.02 21.03
CA ALA A 75 17.38 -14.35 21.68
C ALA A 75 18.40 -13.22 21.52
N GLU A 76 18.48 -12.60 20.33
CA GLU A 76 19.30 -11.42 20.09
C GLU A 76 18.89 -10.26 21.02
N ARG A 77 17.60 -9.95 21.08
CA ARG A 77 17.07 -8.84 21.89
C ARG A 77 17.29 -9.03 23.39
N LYS A 78 17.04 -10.25 23.90
CA LYS A 78 17.37 -10.60 25.29
C LYS A 78 18.88 -10.54 25.56
N GLY A 79 19.70 -10.90 24.57
CA GLY A 79 21.15 -10.76 24.64
C GLY A 79 21.58 -9.30 24.81
N VAL A 80 20.94 -8.37 24.09
CA VAL A 80 21.15 -6.92 24.26
C VAL A 80 20.72 -6.46 25.65
N GLU A 81 19.54 -6.85 26.12
CA GLU A 81 19.05 -6.51 27.47
C GLU A 81 20.05 -6.97 28.55
N ALA A 82 20.50 -8.23 28.47
CA ALA A 82 21.46 -8.80 29.40
C ALA A 82 22.84 -8.13 29.34
N ALA A 83 23.31 -7.77 28.14
CA ALA A 83 24.62 -7.13 27.95
C ALA A 83 24.69 -5.70 28.52
N PHE A 84 23.55 -4.99 28.55
CA PHE A 84 23.48 -3.61 29.02
C PHE A 84 22.65 -3.45 30.30
N ALA A 85 22.39 -4.52 31.04
CA ALA A 85 21.61 -4.51 32.28
C ALA A 85 22.12 -3.49 33.33
N ASP A 86 23.44 -3.28 33.38
CA ASP A 86 24.08 -2.33 34.30
C ASP A 86 24.11 -0.88 33.79
N ILE A 87 23.60 -0.62 32.58
CA ILE A 87 23.62 0.71 31.94
C ILE A 87 22.19 1.08 31.50
N PRO A 88 21.32 1.52 32.44
CA PRO A 88 19.92 1.83 32.14
C PRO A 88 19.73 2.86 31.03
N ALA A 89 20.62 3.85 30.93
CA ALA A 89 20.55 4.88 29.89
C ALA A 89 20.66 4.29 28.46
N VAL A 90 21.43 3.21 28.28
CA VAL A 90 21.56 2.55 26.98
C VAL A 90 20.32 1.72 26.66
N LEU A 91 19.72 1.08 27.66
CA LEU A 91 18.46 0.33 27.49
C LEU A 91 17.28 1.25 27.18
N ASP A 92 17.23 2.44 27.79
CA ASP A 92 16.20 3.45 27.49
C ASP A 92 16.28 3.98 26.06
N ASP A 93 17.49 4.06 25.49
CA ASP A 93 17.72 4.47 24.10
C ASP A 93 17.44 3.33 23.11
N LEU A 94 17.91 2.11 23.41
CA LEU A 94 17.78 0.95 22.50
C LEU A 94 16.39 0.32 22.51
N LYS A 95 15.68 0.37 23.64
CA LYS A 95 14.34 -0.21 23.86
C LYS A 95 14.19 -1.61 23.24
N PRO A 96 14.97 -2.61 23.70
CA PRO A 96 14.99 -3.96 23.10
C PRO A 96 13.62 -4.66 23.11
N GLU A 97 12.73 -4.25 24.02
CA GLU A 97 11.36 -4.74 24.14
C GLU A 97 10.42 -4.25 23.03
N LYS A 98 10.73 -3.14 22.35
CA LYS A 98 9.86 -2.54 21.34
C LYS A 98 9.96 -3.25 19.99
N LEU A 99 8.84 -3.74 19.50
CA LEU A 99 8.70 -4.36 18.18
C LEU A 99 8.71 -3.31 17.06
N PRO A 100 9.07 -3.69 15.81
CA PRO A 100 9.14 -2.75 14.68
C PRO A 100 7.85 -1.96 14.45
N ILE A 101 6.69 -2.61 14.62
CA ILE A 101 5.37 -1.98 14.47
C ILE A 101 5.14 -0.86 15.49
N GLU A 102 5.70 -0.97 16.70
CA GLU A 102 5.58 0.04 17.76
C GLU A 102 6.30 1.33 17.39
N ALA A 103 7.41 1.24 16.65
CA ALA A 103 8.09 2.41 16.11
C ALA A 103 7.23 3.18 15.10
N ALA A 104 6.41 2.47 14.31
CA ALA A 104 5.45 3.10 13.42
C ALA A 104 4.37 3.87 14.21
N PHE A 105 3.77 3.24 15.22
CA PHE A 105 2.80 3.91 16.09
C PHE A 105 3.37 5.17 16.78
N ASP A 106 4.56 5.07 17.35
CA ASP A 106 5.27 6.19 17.98
C ASP A 106 5.47 7.36 17.00
N ARG A 107 5.89 7.04 15.76
CA ARG A 107 6.18 8.05 14.73
C ARG A 107 4.93 8.80 14.28
N TYR A 108 3.81 8.08 14.17
CA TYR A 108 2.52 8.67 13.82
C TYR A 108 1.82 9.31 15.03
N GLY A 109 2.30 9.06 16.25
CA GLY A 109 1.71 9.58 17.49
C GLY A 109 0.33 8.99 17.75
N ILE A 110 0.17 7.70 17.47
CA ILE A 110 -1.06 6.94 17.72
C ILE A 110 -0.89 6.26 19.07
N ASP A 111 -1.89 6.36 19.94
CA ASP A 111 -1.90 5.62 21.21
C ASP A 111 -2.19 4.14 20.95
N TYR A 112 -1.39 3.25 21.54
CA TYR A 112 -1.47 1.79 21.40
C TYR A 112 -1.06 1.12 22.72
N GLN A 113 -1.44 -0.15 22.87
CA GLN A 113 -0.90 -1.01 23.94
C GLN A 113 0.46 -1.53 23.49
N SER A 114 1.51 -1.25 24.24
CA SER A 114 2.86 -1.72 23.93
C SER A 114 3.01 -3.23 24.18
N PHE A 115 4.01 -3.84 23.56
CA PHE A 115 4.30 -5.26 23.78
C PHE A 115 4.63 -5.55 25.26
N GLY A 116 5.36 -4.64 25.91
CA GLY A 116 5.66 -4.74 27.34
C GLY A 116 4.41 -4.70 28.23
N GLU A 117 3.43 -3.84 27.91
CA GLU A 117 2.15 -3.79 28.62
C GLU A 117 1.33 -5.06 28.41
N PHE A 118 1.26 -5.58 27.18
CA PHE A 118 0.58 -6.84 26.86
C PHE A 118 1.17 -8.03 27.63
N LEU A 119 2.50 -8.12 27.72
CA LEU A 119 3.16 -9.13 28.55
C LEU A 119 2.83 -8.95 30.03
N GLY A 120 2.78 -7.71 30.53
CA GLY A 120 2.42 -7.38 31.90
C GLY A 120 1.01 -7.84 32.27
N ASP A 121 0.03 -7.63 31.39
CA ASP A 121 -1.35 -8.07 31.57
C ASP A 121 -1.46 -9.61 31.61
N SER A 122 -0.62 -10.28 30.83
CA SER A 122 -0.49 -11.74 30.83
C SER A 122 0.34 -12.30 32.01
N GLY A 123 0.88 -11.43 32.87
CA GLY A 123 1.74 -11.80 33.99
C GLY A 123 3.12 -12.32 33.57
N ARG A 124 3.51 -12.12 32.31
CA ARG A 124 4.80 -12.51 31.76
C ARG A 124 5.79 -11.34 31.84
N ARG A 125 7.07 -11.68 31.81
CA ARG A 125 8.18 -10.72 31.71
C ARG A 125 8.87 -10.91 30.36
N PHE A 126 9.43 -9.84 29.82
CA PHE A 126 10.15 -9.87 28.55
C PHE A 126 11.24 -10.95 28.48
N GLN A 127 11.96 -11.20 29.57
CA GLN A 127 12.98 -12.27 29.66
C GLN A 127 12.43 -13.68 29.39
N ASN A 128 11.15 -13.91 29.70
CA ASN A 128 10.47 -15.19 29.49
C ASN A 128 9.63 -15.19 28.22
N ALA A 129 9.56 -14.08 27.48
CA ALA A 129 8.73 -13.97 26.30
C ALA A 129 9.35 -14.73 25.12
N ASP A 130 8.55 -15.38 24.29
CA ASP A 130 8.99 -16.10 23.10
C ASP A 130 8.28 -15.61 21.83
N GLU A 131 8.50 -16.32 20.72
CA GLU A 131 7.91 -16.00 19.43
C GLU A 131 6.38 -16.17 19.44
N ASP A 132 5.85 -17.08 20.26
CA ASP A 132 4.40 -17.29 20.41
C ASP A 132 3.77 -16.06 21.08
N ASP A 133 4.43 -15.47 22.09
CA ASP A 133 3.96 -14.22 22.72
C ASP A 133 3.92 -13.04 21.72
N ILE A 134 4.88 -12.94 20.79
CA ILE A 134 4.85 -11.95 19.70
C ILE A 134 3.66 -12.21 18.77
N TYR A 135 3.45 -13.47 18.39
CA TYR A 135 2.33 -13.84 17.52
C TYR A 135 0.97 -13.50 18.15
N GLU A 136 0.80 -13.79 19.45
CA GLU A 136 -0.40 -13.42 20.20
C GLU A 136 -0.60 -11.91 20.25
N PHE A 137 0.44 -11.14 20.61
CA PHE A 137 0.40 -9.68 20.61
C PHE A 137 0.02 -9.11 19.25
N MET A 138 0.63 -9.61 18.17
CA MET A 138 0.34 -9.15 16.81
C MET A 138 -1.12 -9.42 16.41
N ASN A 139 -1.70 -10.54 16.84
CA ASN A 139 -3.10 -10.83 16.59
C ASN A 139 -4.04 -9.87 17.35
N GLU A 140 -3.73 -9.54 18.61
CA GLU A 140 -4.52 -8.58 19.38
C GLU A 140 -4.41 -7.17 18.80
N ILE A 141 -3.19 -6.70 18.51
CA ILE A 141 -2.96 -5.40 17.89
C ILE A 141 -3.67 -5.28 16.55
N ARG A 142 -3.69 -6.33 15.73
CA ARG A 142 -4.36 -6.31 14.41
C ARG A 142 -5.87 -6.08 14.51
N LEU A 143 -6.48 -6.42 15.65
CA LEU A 143 -7.90 -6.19 15.93
C LEU A 143 -8.18 -4.83 16.59
N SER A 144 -7.13 -4.11 17.01
CA SER A 144 -7.24 -2.82 17.69
C SER A 144 -7.62 -1.68 16.75
N GLU A 145 -8.29 -0.65 17.28
CA GLU A 145 -8.57 0.59 16.56
C GLU A 145 -7.27 1.35 16.19
N ALA A 146 -6.24 1.23 17.03
CA ALA A 146 -4.93 1.85 16.79
C ALA A 146 -4.33 1.35 15.47
N TYR A 147 -4.36 0.02 15.24
CA TYR A 147 -3.84 -0.56 14.02
C TYR A 147 -4.64 -0.17 12.78
N VAL A 148 -5.96 -0.05 12.88
CA VAL A 148 -6.79 0.47 11.78
C VAL A 148 -6.40 1.89 11.40
N LYS A 149 -6.15 2.77 12.39
CA LYS A 149 -5.67 4.14 12.15
C LYS A 149 -4.29 4.16 11.50
N LEU A 150 -3.37 3.32 11.97
CA LEU A 150 -2.03 3.19 11.41
C LEU A 150 -2.10 2.77 9.94
N LEU A 151 -2.85 1.71 9.64
CA LEU A 151 -3.03 1.23 8.27
C LEU A 151 -3.64 2.29 7.35
N ASP A 152 -4.70 2.97 7.79
CA ASP A 152 -5.35 4.02 7.00
C ASP A 152 -4.36 5.14 6.64
N GLN A 153 -3.52 5.56 7.57
CA GLN A 153 -2.49 6.57 7.33
C GLN A 153 -1.42 6.07 6.36
N MET A 154 -0.84 4.89 6.60
CA MET A 154 0.21 4.32 5.76
C MET A 154 -0.28 4.06 4.33
N VAL A 155 -1.47 3.49 4.18
CA VAL A 155 -2.10 3.23 2.87
C VAL A 155 -2.32 4.54 2.11
N LYS A 156 -2.78 5.60 2.76
CA LYS A 156 -2.94 6.92 2.13
C LYS A 156 -1.61 7.50 1.65
N GLU A 157 -0.55 7.38 2.45
CA GLU A 157 0.78 7.88 2.10
C GLU A 157 1.39 7.09 0.93
N VAL A 158 1.36 5.76 1.00
CA VAL A 158 1.85 4.87 -0.08
C VAL A 158 1.03 5.08 -1.35
N PHE A 159 -0.30 5.12 -1.26
CA PHE A 159 -1.17 5.39 -2.40
C PHE A 159 -0.84 6.75 -3.02
N HIS A 160 -0.63 7.80 -2.22
CA HIS A 160 -0.31 9.13 -2.74
C HIS A 160 0.96 9.13 -3.60
N VAL A 161 1.99 8.39 -3.17
CA VAL A 161 3.25 8.24 -3.91
C VAL A 161 3.04 7.39 -5.17
N LEU A 162 2.49 6.18 -5.02
CA LEU A 162 2.34 5.22 -6.11
C LEU A 162 1.32 5.64 -7.17
N PHE A 163 0.29 6.40 -6.79
CA PHE A 163 -0.72 6.90 -7.72
C PHE A 163 -0.12 7.82 -8.79
N GLN A 164 1.05 8.42 -8.54
CA GLN A 164 1.79 9.20 -9.53
C GLN A 164 2.49 8.34 -10.59
N ASN A 165 2.75 7.07 -10.29
CA ASN A 165 3.46 6.14 -11.19
C ASN A 165 2.48 5.45 -12.14
N ARG A 166 2.37 5.99 -13.37
CA ARG A 166 1.47 5.50 -14.42
C ARG A 166 1.80 4.07 -14.88
N SER A 167 3.08 3.73 -14.95
CA SER A 167 3.52 2.40 -15.40
C SER A 167 3.14 1.34 -14.38
N LEU A 168 3.32 1.63 -13.09
CA LEU A 168 2.92 0.74 -12.01
C LEU A 168 1.40 0.57 -11.95
N LEU A 169 0.63 1.66 -12.10
CA LEU A 169 -0.84 1.57 -12.17
C LEU A 169 -1.31 0.73 -13.36
N LEU A 170 -0.62 0.80 -14.50
CA LEU A 170 -0.93 -0.07 -15.64
C LEU A 170 -0.67 -1.54 -15.29
N ALA A 171 0.51 -1.86 -14.73
CA ALA A 171 0.85 -3.23 -14.32
C ALA A 171 -0.14 -3.79 -13.28
N PHE A 172 -0.59 -2.96 -12.33
CA PHE A 172 -1.64 -3.33 -11.38
C PHE A 172 -2.98 -3.62 -12.08
N ASN A 173 -3.41 -2.76 -13.00
CA ASN A 173 -4.67 -2.97 -13.73
C ASN A 173 -4.61 -4.23 -14.60
N GLU A 174 -3.48 -4.53 -15.21
CA GLU A 174 -3.25 -5.79 -15.95
C GLU A 174 -3.39 -6.99 -15.01
N TYR A 175 -2.77 -6.95 -13.83
CA TYR A 175 -2.88 -8.00 -12.81
C TYR A 175 -4.35 -8.25 -12.38
N ILE A 176 -5.11 -7.19 -12.08
CA ILE A 176 -6.54 -7.34 -11.72
C ILE A 176 -7.36 -7.85 -12.91
N SER A 177 -7.05 -7.41 -14.13
CA SER A 177 -7.70 -7.91 -15.34
C SER A 177 -7.46 -9.40 -15.54
N ASP A 178 -6.25 -9.90 -15.27
CA ASP A 178 -5.92 -11.32 -15.35
C ASP A 178 -6.77 -12.13 -14.35
N ILE A 179 -6.92 -11.65 -13.12
CA ILE A 179 -7.76 -12.30 -12.10
C ILE A 179 -9.23 -12.36 -12.56
N LEU A 180 -9.79 -11.21 -12.95
CA LEU A 180 -11.20 -11.13 -13.37
C LEU A 180 -11.49 -11.94 -14.64
N SER A 181 -10.51 -12.10 -15.53
CA SER A 181 -10.67 -12.91 -16.75
C SER A 181 -10.71 -14.40 -16.45
N ASN A 182 -10.08 -14.83 -15.36
CA ASN A 182 -10.07 -16.23 -14.90
C ASN A 182 -11.16 -16.51 -13.84
N ALA A 183 -11.85 -15.48 -13.36
CA ALA A 183 -12.90 -15.58 -12.37
C ALA A 183 -14.12 -16.35 -12.88
N ARG A 184 -14.69 -17.20 -12.03
CA ARG A 184 -15.90 -17.98 -12.34
C ARG A 184 -17.12 -17.19 -11.90
N LEU A 185 -17.62 -16.36 -12.82
CA LEU A 185 -18.74 -15.43 -12.57
C LEU A 185 -20.03 -16.11 -12.09
N ASP A 186 -20.20 -17.40 -12.41
CA ASP A 186 -21.41 -18.17 -12.11
C ASP A 186 -21.43 -18.74 -10.67
N ASP A 187 -20.29 -18.73 -9.97
CA ASP A 187 -20.14 -19.33 -8.64
C ASP A 187 -20.46 -18.32 -7.50
N THR A 188 -20.80 -17.07 -7.82
CA THR A 188 -21.01 -16.00 -6.83
C THR A 188 -22.47 -15.51 -6.79
N GLU A 189 -23.20 -15.87 -5.73
CA GLU A 189 -24.66 -15.65 -5.62
C GLU A 189 -25.10 -14.16 -5.62
N ASP A 190 -24.23 -13.24 -5.17
CA ASP A 190 -24.54 -11.81 -5.02
C ASP A 190 -23.90 -10.89 -6.09
N LEU A 191 -23.37 -11.46 -7.18
CA LEU A 191 -22.65 -10.69 -8.19
C LEU A 191 -23.59 -9.99 -9.17
N ASP A 192 -23.49 -8.66 -9.29
CA ASP A 192 -24.20 -7.89 -10.30
C ASP A 192 -23.62 -8.14 -11.71
N LEU A 193 -24.08 -9.22 -12.36
CA LEU A 193 -23.65 -9.61 -13.71
C LEU A 193 -23.92 -8.54 -14.78
N SER A 194 -24.81 -7.56 -14.53
CA SER A 194 -25.05 -6.45 -15.47
C SER A 194 -23.82 -5.58 -15.72
N ARG A 195 -22.85 -5.64 -14.80
CA ARG A 195 -21.57 -4.96 -14.86
C ARG A 195 -20.58 -5.61 -15.81
N PHE A 196 -20.86 -6.81 -16.29
CA PHE A 196 -20.00 -7.50 -17.25
C PHE A 196 -20.56 -7.35 -18.67
N ILE A 197 -19.65 -7.31 -19.65
CA ILE A 197 -19.99 -7.38 -21.07
C ILE A 197 -19.97 -8.84 -21.52
N SER A 198 -18.87 -9.53 -21.24
CA SER A 198 -18.65 -10.96 -21.50
C SER A 198 -17.29 -11.38 -20.91
N GLY A 199 -17.17 -12.60 -20.38
CA GLY A 199 -15.89 -13.23 -20.03
C GLY A 199 -14.97 -12.41 -19.12
N GLY A 200 -15.48 -11.93 -17.98
CA GLY A 200 -14.68 -11.18 -16.99
C GLY A 200 -14.43 -9.71 -17.33
N VAL A 201 -14.84 -9.23 -18.51
CA VAL A 201 -14.66 -7.83 -18.92
C VAL A 201 -15.72 -6.92 -18.33
N LEU A 202 -15.28 -5.95 -17.53
CA LEU A 202 -16.15 -4.94 -16.92
C LEU A 202 -16.67 -3.91 -17.95
N ARG A 203 -17.94 -3.55 -17.79
CA ARG A 203 -18.61 -2.50 -18.56
C ARG A 203 -18.03 -1.14 -18.17
N ARG A 204 -17.64 -0.35 -19.17
CA ARG A 204 -17.15 1.01 -18.97
C ARG A 204 -18.26 1.91 -18.40
N VAL A 205 -17.95 2.57 -17.29
CA VAL A 205 -18.82 3.57 -16.66
C VAL A 205 -18.15 4.94 -16.75
N ARG A 206 -18.94 5.99 -16.96
CA ARG A 206 -18.44 7.37 -17.00
C ARG A 206 -17.77 7.73 -15.66
N PRO A 207 -16.50 8.20 -15.67
CA PRO A 207 -15.83 8.59 -14.44
C PRO A 207 -16.58 9.72 -13.72
N PRO A 208 -16.80 9.63 -12.39
CA PRO A 208 -17.35 10.72 -11.61
C PRO A 208 -16.38 11.91 -11.56
N VAL A 209 -16.91 13.10 -11.25
CA VAL A 209 -16.14 14.36 -11.23
C VAL A 209 -14.92 14.30 -10.33
N TRP A 210 -15.02 13.64 -9.17
CA TRP A 210 -13.91 13.52 -8.24
C TRP A 210 -12.75 12.68 -8.82
N ALA A 211 -13.05 11.60 -9.56
CA ALA A 211 -12.04 10.73 -10.16
C ALA A 211 -11.33 11.45 -11.31
N GLN A 212 -12.09 12.23 -12.10
CA GLN A 212 -11.52 13.11 -13.13
C GLN A 212 -10.55 14.13 -12.51
N ARG A 213 -10.94 14.75 -11.39
CA ARG A 213 -10.08 15.69 -10.65
C ARG A 213 -8.82 15.00 -10.12
N ALA A 214 -8.93 13.80 -9.58
CA ALA A 214 -7.78 13.05 -9.08
C ALA A 214 -6.73 12.80 -10.20
N VAL A 215 -7.19 12.36 -11.37
CA VAL A 215 -6.32 12.18 -12.55
C VAL A 215 -5.73 13.51 -13.01
N PHE A 216 -6.53 14.58 -13.05
CA PHE A 216 -6.06 15.92 -13.39
C PHE A 216 -4.91 16.38 -12.46
N PHE A 217 -5.04 16.19 -11.15
CA PHE A 217 -4.00 16.57 -10.19
C PHE A 217 -2.75 15.68 -10.28
N ARG A 218 -2.92 14.38 -10.51
CA ARG A 218 -1.81 13.45 -10.78
C ARG A 218 -0.98 13.91 -11.98
N ASP A 219 -1.67 14.20 -13.08
CA ASP A 219 -1.04 14.62 -14.33
C ASP A 219 -0.71 16.12 -14.36
N ARG A 220 -0.78 16.81 -13.20
CA ARG A 220 -0.44 18.23 -13.03
C ARG A 220 -1.18 19.16 -14.01
N GLY A 221 -2.41 18.80 -14.34
CA GLY A 221 -3.26 19.53 -15.27
C GLY A 221 -2.82 19.47 -16.72
N ARG A 222 -2.00 18.49 -17.12
CA ARG A 222 -1.52 18.33 -18.50
C ARG A 222 -2.09 17.08 -19.16
N CYS A 223 -2.30 17.15 -20.48
CA CYS A 223 -2.66 15.98 -21.26
C CYS A 223 -1.46 15.03 -21.35
N VAL A 224 -1.64 13.76 -20.96
CA VAL A 224 -0.57 12.74 -21.03
C VAL A 224 -0.12 12.43 -22.46
N LEU A 225 -1.00 12.63 -23.46
CA LEU A 225 -0.71 12.30 -24.85
C LEU A 225 -0.06 13.44 -25.64
N CYS A 226 -0.49 14.68 -25.40
CA CYS A 226 -0.05 15.84 -26.18
C CYS A 226 0.62 16.95 -25.34
N ASP A 227 0.74 16.77 -24.03
CA ASP A 227 1.32 17.72 -23.07
C ASP A 227 0.63 19.10 -23.01
N GLN A 228 -0.55 19.23 -23.64
CA GLN A 228 -1.35 20.44 -23.61
C GLN A 228 -1.84 20.72 -22.17
N ASP A 229 -1.70 21.96 -21.74
CA ASP A 229 -2.26 22.43 -20.46
C ASP A 229 -3.79 22.43 -20.51
N LEU A 230 -4.40 21.70 -19.58
CA LEU A 230 -5.84 21.56 -19.36
C LEU A 230 -6.34 22.46 -18.21
N SER A 231 -5.44 23.10 -17.46
CA SER A 231 -5.80 23.95 -16.31
C SER A 231 -6.42 25.28 -16.72
N GLY A 232 -6.10 25.77 -17.91
CA GLY A 232 -6.52 27.08 -18.40
C GLY A 232 -5.96 28.27 -17.60
N LEU A 233 -5.03 28.02 -16.65
CA LEU A 233 -4.59 29.01 -15.66
C LEU A 233 -3.28 29.74 -16.00
N THR A 234 -2.54 29.35 -17.06
CA THR A 234 -1.68 30.21 -17.92
C THR A 234 -0.57 29.40 -18.58
N ASN A 235 -0.28 29.72 -19.84
CA ASN A 235 1.04 29.53 -20.42
C ASN A 235 1.70 30.90 -20.67
N LEU A 236 1.85 31.72 -19.62
CA LEU A 236 2.56 33.01 -19.68
C LEU A 236 4.08 32.84 -19.79
N ALA A 237 4.59 31.63 -19.51
CA ALA A 237 6.01 31.30 -19.61
C ALA A 237 6.45 30.80 -21.01
N ASN A 238 5.54 30.68 -21.97
CA ASN A 238 5.85 30.16 -23.32
C ASN A 238 6.13 31.23 -24.38
N VAL A 239 6.33 32.50 -24.02
CA VAL A 239 6.62 33.53 -25.03
C VAL A 239 8.09 33.53 -25.48
N GLU A 240 9.04 33.01 -24.69
CA GLU A 240 10.48 33.14 -25.02
C GLU A 240 11.29 31.85 -25.23
N ASN A 241 10.76 30.64 -24.99
CA ASN A 241 11.61 29.43 -24.97
C ASN A 241 11.38 28.34 -26.04
N TYR A 242 10.67 28.61 -27.13
CA TYR A 242 10.69 27.72 -28.30
C TYR A 242 11.03 28.44 -29.61
N GLY A 243 12.19 29.06 -29.61
CA GLY A 243 12.94 29.29 -30.84
C GLY A 243 13.51 27.97 -31.36
N LYS A 244 12.92 27.46 -32.45
CA LYS A 244 13.56 26.55 -33.43
C LYS A 244 14.14 25.24 -32.87
N ARG A 245 13.31 24.19 -32.81
CA ARG A 245 13.74 22.88 -33.34
C ARG A 245 12.69 22.40 -34.36
N PRO A 246 13.06 22.26 -35.65
CA PRO A 246 12.14 21.78 -36.66
C PRO A 246 11.75 20.33 -36.33
N ALA A 247 10.49 20.01 -36.61
CA ALA A 247 9.97 18.66 -36.55
C ALA A 247 10.93 17.70 -37.27
N ILE A 248 11.51 16.75 -36.54
CA ILE A 248 12.16 15.59 -37.15
C ILE A 248 11.05 14.55 -37.31
N PRO A 249 10.66 14.18 -38.54
CA PRO A 249 9.73 13.09 -38.77
C PRO A 249 10.50 11.78 -38.62
N LEU A 250 10.14 10.96 -37.64
CA LEU A 250 10.59 9.56 -37.58
C LEU A 250 9.39 8.62 -37.74
N LEU A 251 9.21 8.26 -39.01
CA LEU A 251 8.93 6.93 -39.54
C LEU A 251 7.60 6.25 -39.22
N ARG A 252 6.76 6.33 -40.27
CA ARG A 252 5.83 5.31 -40.73
C ARG A 252 6.61 4.09 -41.25
N ALA A 253 6.30 2.88 -40.77
CA ALA A 253 6.39 1.58 -41.46
C ALA A 253 5.86 0.50 -40.48
N ALA A 254 5.12 -0.53 -40.83
CA ALA A 254 4.33 -0.91 -42.01
C ALA A 254 3.58 -2.21 -41.61
N ALA A 255 2.45 -2.44 -42.28
CA ALA A 255 1.64 -3.68 -42.37
C ALA A 255 0.91 -4.17 -41.09
#